data_AF-A0A2M7KF81-F1
#
_entry.id   AF-A0A2M7KF81-F1
#
_cell.length_a   1.000
_cell.length_b   1.000
_cell.length_c   1.000
_cell.angle_alpha   90.00
_cell.angle_beta   90.00
_cell.angle_gamma   90.00
#
_symmetry.space_group_name_H-M   'P 1'
#
loop_
_entity.id
_entity.type
_entity.pdbx_description
1 polymer ?
#
loop_
_entity_poly.entity_id
_entity_poly.type
_entity_poly.pdbx_seq_one_letter_code
_entity_poly.pdbx_strand_id
1 'polypeptide(L)'
;EEPMCPLPYDPVRRDSKDPRQLRYRLVLHAAEHGLKPTARAFHTTPQTVRKWVRRWGEHGWAGLVEQSRAPRNPVRRITTLSAMAVRAVRPTLSVTPGRKPTSSSQSKAGVGCFPNDDS
;
A
#
# COMPACT_ATOMS: atom_id res chain seq x y z
N GLU A 1 -24.75 -15.79 9.16
CA GLU A 1 -23.39 -15.95 8.64
C GLU A 1 -22.69 -14.62 8.80
N GLU A 2 -21.79 -14.52 9.77
CA GLU A 2 -21.04 -13.28 10.06
C GLU A 2 -20.27 -12.88 8.78
N PRO A 3 -20.58 -11.74 8.14
CA PRO A 3 -19.75 -11.28 7.05
C PRO A 3 -18.41 -10.96 7.68
N MET A 4 -17.41 -11.81 7.42
CA MET A 4 -16.04 -11.61 7.87
C MET A 4 -15.63 -10.21 7.39
N CYS A 5 -15.70 -9.22 8.28
CA CYS A 5 -15.48 -7.82 7.96
C CYS A 5 -14.14 -7.73 7.23
N PRO A 6 -14.14 -7.38 5.94
CA PRO A 6 -12.91 -7.49 5.19
C PRO A 6 -12.06 -6.28 5.59
N LEU A 7 -11.13 -6.55 6.48
CA LEU A 7 -10.25 -5.54 7.03
C LEU A 7 -9.53 -4.83 5.86
N PRO A 8 -9.47 -3.49 5.85
CA PRO A 8 -8.71 -2.77 4.85
C PRO A 8 -7.26 -3.27 4.89
N TYR A 9 -6.81 -3.84 3.77
CA TYR A 9 -5.54 -4.56 3.69
C TYR A 9 -4.34 -3.68 4.03
N ASP A 10 -4.35 -2.41 3.64
CA ASP A 10 -3.20 -1.53 3.79
C ASP A 10 -2.85 -1.10 5.22
N PRO A 11 -3.79 -0.63 6.08
CA PRO A 11 -3.47 -0.32 7.47
C PRO A 11 -3.08 -1.59 8.24
N VAL A 12 -3.84 -2.68 8.10
CA VAL A 12 -3.54 -3.93 8.81
C VAL A 12 -2.19 -4.50 8.36
N ARG A 13 -1.84 -4.43 7.07
CA ARG A 13 -0.51 -4.88 6.59
C ARG A 13 0.64 -4.05 7.15
N ARG A 14 0.44 -2.75 7.38
CA ARG A 14 1.47 -1.84 7.88
C ARG A 14 1.70 -2.02 9.38
N ASP A 15 0.62 -2.25 10.13
CA ASP A 15 0.67 -2.34 11.59
C ASP A 15 0.87 -3.78 12.09
N SER A 16 0.58 -4.79 11.27
CA SER A 16 0.74 -6.20 11.64
C SER A 16 2.20 -6.63 11.63
N LYS A 17 2.61 -7.29 12.72
CA LYS A 17 3.93 -7.93 12.87
C LYS A 17 4.16 -9.05 11.85
N ASP A 18 3.09 -9.71 11.41
CA ASP A 18 3.12 -10.81 10.42
C ASP A 18 2.20 -10.55 9.22
N PRO A 19 2.64 -9.79 8.19
CA PRO A 19 1.83 -9.51 7.00
C PRO A 19 1.57 -10.76 6.13
N ARG A 20 2.19 -11.90 6.44
CA ARG A 20 2.01 -13.17 5.72
C ARG A 20 0.61 -13.75 5.91
N GLN A 21 0.07 -13.71 7.13
CA GLN A 21 -1.26 -14.23 7.42
C GLN A 21 -2.36 -13.44 6.67
N LEU A 22 -2.20 -12.12 6.58
CA LEU A 22 -3.10 -11.27 5.82
C LEU A 22 -3.13 -11.67 4.32
N ARG A 23 -1.95 -11.91 3.74
CA ARG A 23 -1.82 -12.35 2.33
C ARG A 23 -2.43 -13.74 2.12
N TYR A 24 -2.31 -14.62 3.11
CA TYR A 24 -2.92 -15.95 3.05
C TYR A 24 -4.45 -15.86 3.05
N ARG A 25 -5.04 -15.06 3.95
CA ARG A 25 -6.49 -14.81 3.96
C ARG A 25 -6.99 -14.23 2.63
N LEU A 26 -6.19 -13.34 2.04
CA LEU A 26 -6.49 -12.75 0.73
C LEU A 26 -6.49 -13.80 -0.39
N VAL A 27 -5.54 -14.75 -0.39
CA VAL A 27 -5.51 -15.86 -1.36
C VAL A 27 -6.69 -16.82 -1.15
N LEU A 28 -7.03 -17.14 0.09
CA LEU A 28 -8.16 -18.01 0.43
C LEU A 28 -9.49 -17.42 -0.09
N HIS A 29 -9.73 -16.14 0.21
CA HIS A 29 -10.93 -15.44 -0.25
C HIS A 29 -10.97 -15.32 -1.79
N ALA A 30 -9.80 -15.17 -2.44
CA ALA A 30 -9.70 -15.14 -3.90
C ALA A 30 -10.02 -16.50 -4.55
N ALA A 31 -9.76 -17.62 -3.85
CA ALA A 31 -10.12 -18.95 -4.34
C ALA A 31 -11.64 -19.19 -4.29
N GLU A 32 -12.31 -18.66 -3.25
CA GLU A 32 -13.76 -18.83 -3.06
C GLU A 32 -14.60 -17.87 -3.94
N HIS A 33 -14.22 -16.59 -3.99
CA HIS A 33 -15.05 -15.54 -4.60
C HIS A 33 -14.46 -15.02 -5.92
N GLY A 34 -13.19 -15.28 -6.20
CA GLY A 34 -12.46 -14.72 -7.35
C GLY A 34 -11.77 -13.38 -7.07
N LEU A 35 -11.03 -12.87 -8.06
CA LEU A 35 -10.10 -11.75 -7.85
C LEU A 35 -10.78 -10.38 -7.64
N LYS A 36 -11.81 -10.06 -8.44
CA LYS A 36 -12.50 -8.75 -8.39
C LYS A 36 -13.27 -8.54 -7.08
N PRO A 37 -14.09 -9.48 -6.58
CA PRO A 37 -14.80 -9.28 -5.32
C PRO A 37 -13.84 -9.25 -4.13
N THR A 38 -12.77 -10.05 -4.15
CA THR A 38 -11.72 -10.00 -3.13
C THR A 38 -11.04 -8.63 -3.08
N ALA A 39 -10.75 -8.04 -4.23
CA ALA A 39 -10.17 -6.69 -4.28
C ALA A 39 -11.08 -5.64 -3.63
N ARG A 40 -12.40 -5.73 -3.86
CA ARG A 40 -13.40 -4.84 -3.25
C ARG A 40 -13.49 -5.06 -1.73
N ALA A 41 -13.56 -6.30 -1.29
CA ALA A 41 -13.62 -6.67 0.12
C ALA A 41 -12.39 -6.12 0.86
N PHE A 42 -11.17 -6.45 0.41
CA PHE A 42 -9.94 -6.07 1.11
C PHE A 42 -9.49 -4.62 0.86
N HIS A 43 -10.27 -3.81 0.13
CA HIS A 43 -9.89 -2.47 -0.33
C HIS A 43 -8.52 -2.42 -1.02
N THR A 44 -8.24 -3.42 -1.87
CA THR A 44 -6.98 -3.54 -2.62
C THR A 44 -7.20 -3.45 -4.12
N THR A 45 -6.09 -3.36 -4.87
CA THR A 45 -6.13 -3.49 -6.32
C THR A 45 -6.19 -4.96 -6.73
N PRO A 46 -6.95 -5.33 -7.79
CA PRO A 46 -6.98 -6.69 -8.32
C PRO A 46 -5.59 -7.21 -8.76
N GLN A 47 -4.68 -6.30 -9.12
CA GLN A 47 -3.29 -6.63 -9.44
C GLN A 47 -2.53 -7.17 -8.23
N THR A 48 -2.78 -6.62 -7.04
CA THR A 48 -2.19 -7.12 -5.78
C THR A 48 -2.69 -8.53 -5.48
N VAL A 49 -3.99 -8.77 -5.64
CA VAL A 49 -4.59 -10.09 -5.47
C VAL A 49 -3.98 -11.09 -6.44
N ARG A 50 -3.92 -10.75 -7.73
CA ARG A 50 -3.32 -11.60 -8.77
C ARG A 50 -1.87 -11.95 -8.49
N LYS A 51 -1.08 -10.98 -8.02
CA LYS A 51 0.33 -11.19 -7.64
C LYS A 51 0.45 -12.25 -6.55
N TRP A 52 -0.36 -12.17 -5.49
CA TRP A 52 -0.27 -13.10 -4.37
C TRP A 52 -0.78 -14.48 -4.73
N VAL A 53 -1.89 -14.58 -5.48
CA VAL A 53 -2.39 -15.87 -5.99
C VAL A 53 -1.34 -16.57 -6.85
N ARG A 54 -0.69 -15.83 -7.78
CA ARG A 54 0.39 -16.41 -8.61
C ARG A 54 1.54 -16.93 -7.75
N ARG A 55 2.03 -16.13 -6.81
CA ARG A 55 3.14 -16.53 -5.92
C ARG A 55 2.79 -17.70 -5.01
N TRP A 56 1.54 -17.77 -4.57
CA TRP A 56 1.04 -18.91 -3.80
C TRP A 56 1.06 -20.20 -4.63
N GLY A 57 0.65 -20.12 -5.90
CA GLY A 57 0.73 -21.28 -6.80
C GLY A 57 2.17 -21.75 -7.07
N GLU A 58 3.13 -20.83 -7.17
CA GLU A 58 4.53 -21.15 -7.49
C GLU A 58 5.33 -21.64 -6.27
N HIS A 59 5.09 -21.07 -5.09
CA HIS A 59 5.97 -21.25 -3.91
C HIS A 59 5.22 -21.52 -2.60
N GLY A 60 3.89 -21.61 -2.63
CA GLY A 60 3.05 -21.79 -1.45
C GLY A 60 3.32 -20.74 -0.38
N TRP A 61 3.54 -21.20 0.86
CA TRP A 61 3.79 -20.34 2.01
C TRP A 61 5.06 -19.48 1.89
N ALA A 62 6.11 -19.99 1.24
CA ALA A 62 7.34 -19.24 1.02
C ALA A 62 7.14 -18.05 0.07
N GLY A 63 6.18 -18.15 -0.86
CA GLY A 63 5.83 -17.09 -1.82
C GLY A 63 5.15 -15.87 -1.19
N LEU A 64 4.65 -15.99 0.04
CA LEU A 64 3.94 -14.92 0.76
C LEU A 64 4.87 -14.01 1.56
N VAL A 65 6.17 -14.25 1.52
CA VAL A 65 7.18 -13.37 2.14
C VAL A 65 7.32 -12.06 1.34
N GLU A 66 7.50 -10.93 2.04
CA GLU A 66 7.77 -9.66 1.35
C GLU A 66 9.17 -9.73 0.73
N GLN A 67 9.25 -9.52 -0.58
CA GLN A 67 10.52 -9.43 -1.29
C GLN A 67 11.00 -7.98 -1.27
N SER A 68 12.32 -7.80 -1.26
CA SER A 68 12.93 -6.48 -1.35
C SER A 68 12.39 -5.72 -2.57
N ARG A 69 12.05 -4.44 -2.36
CA ARG A 69 11.62 -3.51 -3.42
C ARG A 69 12.80 -2.80 -4.09
N ALA A 70 14.01 -3.02 -3.59
CA ALA A 70 15.19 -2.35 -4.11
C ALA A 70 15.48 -2.84 -5.54
N PRO A 71 15.72 -1.92 -6.49
CA PRO A 71 16.13 -2.31 -7.83
C PRO A 71 17.47 -3.06 -7.75
N ARG A 72 17.59 -4.16 -8.49
CA ARG A 72 18.80 -4.98 -8.50
C ARG A 72 20.02 -4.24 -9.06
N ASN A 73 19.79 -3.24 -9.92
CA ASN A 73 20.82 -2.35 -10.44
C ASN A 73 20.40 -0.87 -10.24
N PRO A 74 20.70 -0.27 -9.08
CA PRO A 74 20.38 1.13 -8.84
C PRO A 74 21.32 2.03 -9.65
N VAL A 75 20.77 2.97 -10.41
CA VAL A 75 21.54 3.96 -11.21
C VAL A 75 22.52 4.76 -10.35
N ARG A 76 22.15 5.02 -9.09
CA ARG A 76 23.01 5.68 -8.10
C ARG A 76 23.57 4.64 -7.14
N ARG A 77 24.66 3.97 -7.53
CA ARG A 77 25.39 3.05 -6.65
C ARG A 77 26.23 3.88 -5.68
N ILE A 78 25.80 3.93 -4.42
CA ILE A 78 26.62 4.51 -3.35
C ILE A 78 27.67 3.46 -2.97
N THR A 79 28.94 3.84 -2.93
CA THR A 79 30.03 2.97 -2.48
C THR A 79 29.78 2.52 -1.03
N THR A 80 30.20 1.31 -0.68
CA THR A 80 29.99 0.68 0.64
C THR A 80 30.40 1.59 1.80
N LEU A 81 31.52 2.32 1.66
CA LEU A 81 32.01 3.27 2.66
C LEU A 81 31.06 4.46 2.90
N SER A 82 30.57 5.07 1.83
CA SER A 82 29.61 6.18 1.91
C SER A 82 28.26 5.73 2.47
N ALA A 83 27.82 4.51 2.18
CA ALA A 83 26.61 3.94 2.77
C ALA A 83 26.74 3.72 4.28
N MET A 84 27.90 3.25 4.75
CA MET A 84 28.20 3.10 6.19
C MET A 84 28.23 4.46 6.89
N ALA A 85 28.90 5.46 6.30
CA ALA A 85 28.95 6.82 6.83
C ALA A 85 27.55 7.44 6.96
N VAL A 86 26.71 7.35 5.92
CA VAL A 86 25.32 7.84 5.97
C VAL A 86 24.51 7.12 7.05
N ARG A 87 24.69 5.81 7.23
CA ARG A 87 23.98 5.05 8.27
C ARG A 87 24.41 5.44 9.69
N ALA A 88 25.69 5.77 9.90
CA ALA A 88 26.23 6.22 11.18
C ALA A 88 25.74 7.62 11.56
N VAL A 89 25.54 8.51 10.58
CA VAL A 89 25.06 9.90 10.81
C VAL A 89 23.53 9.99 10.87
N ARG A 90 22.80 9.05 10.29
CA ARG A 90 21.32 9.05 10.29
C ARG A 90 20.64 9.14 11.67
N PRO A 91 21.12 8.52 12.78
CA PRO A 91 20.50 8.66 14.09
C PRO A 91 20.70 10.04 14.73
N THR A 92 21.65 10.86 14.27
CA THR A 92 21.91 12.19 14.84
C THR A 92 21.16 13.31 14.13
N LEU A 93 20.50 13.01 13.00
CA LEU A 93 19.66 13.97 12.28
C LEU A 93 18.25 13.99 12.88
N SER A 94 17.93 15.01 13.67
CA SER A 94 16.54 15.32 14.01
C SER A 94 15.78 15.67 12.73
N VAL A 95 14.85 14.81 12.30
CA VAL A 95 13.94 15.12 11.19
C VAL A 95 13.07 16.29 11.62
N THR A 96 13.33 17.48 11.11
CA THR A 96 12.42 18.62 11.26
C THR A 96 11.13 18.30 10.48
N PRO A 97 9.96 18.25 11.13
CA PRO A 97 8.72 18.03 10.41
C PRO A 97 8.47 19.19 9.45
N GLY A 98 8.27 18.85 8.18
CA GLY A 98 8.07 19.80 7.10
C GLY A 98 6.97 20.82 7.40
N ARG A 99 7.30 22.08 7.12
CA ARG A 99 6.44 23.26 7.12
C ARG A 99 5.12 22.95 6.39
N LYS A 100 3.98 23.03 7.08
CA LYS A 100 2.66 22.93 6.44
C LYS A 100 2.54 24.04 5.38
N PRO A 101 1.99 23.78 4.17
CA PRO A 101 1.66 24.84 3.25
C PRO A 101 0.61 25.74 3.91
N THR A 102 0.91 27.03 3.99
CA THR A 102 -0.01 28.07 4.45
C THR A 102 -1.22 28.10 3.54
N SER A 103 -2.43 28.05 4.11
CA SER A 103 -3.70 28.21 3.41
C SER A 103 -3.70 29.56 2.68
N SER A 104 -3.58 29.53 1.36
CA SER A 104 -3.88 30.69 0.53
C SER A 104 -5.39 30.88 0.51
N SER A 105 -5.78 32.10 0.87
CA SER A 105 -7.11 32.69 0.87
C SER A 105 -7.96 32.26 -0.35
N GLN A 106 -9.07 31.55 -0.13
CA GLN A 106 -10.15 31.51 -1.11
C GLN A 106 -11.02 32.74 -0.90
N SER A 107 -10.76 33.77 -1.72
CA SER A 107 -11.67 34.89 -1.89
C SER A 107 -12.97 34.43 -2.53
N LYS A 108 -14.05 34.78 -1.85
CA LYS A 108 -15.47 34.74 -2.24
C LYS A 108 -15.71 35.41 -3.61
N ALA A 109 -16.16 34.64 -4.59
CA ALA A 109 -16.92 35.08 -5.78
C ALA A 109 -17.52 33.79 -6.35
N GLY A 110 -18.83 33.55 -6.29
CA GLY A 110 -19.83 34.21 -7.12
C GLY A 110 -20.87 33.14 -7.44
N VAL A 111 -22.13 33.52 -7.34
CA VAL A 111 -23.34 32.71 -7.50
C VAL A 111 -23.40 32.10 -8.91
N GLY A 112 -23.82 30.84 -9.01
CA GLY A 112 -24.08 30.16 -10.28
C GLY A 112 -24.99 28.95 -10.09
N CYS A 113 -26.29 29.20 -10.00
CA CYS A 113 -27.34 28.20 -10.06
C CYS A 113 -27.25 27.45 -11.41
N PHE A 114 -27.15 26.11 -11.36
CA PHE A 114 -27.42 25.26 -12.52
C PHE A 114 -28.76 24.56 -12.27
N PRO A 115 -29.79 24.77 -13.11
CA PRO A 115 -31.01 23.97 -13.07
C PRO A 115 -30.74 22.56 -13.62
N ASN A 116 -31.24 21.54 -12.91
CA ASN A 116 -31.40 20.20 -13.44
C ASN A 116 -32.72 20.15 -14.20
N ASP A 117 -32.65 19.83 -15.49
CA ASP A 117 -33.78 19.43 -16.32
C ASP A 117 -33.28 18.24 -17.16
N ASP A 118 -33.73 17.02 -16.83
CA ASP A 118 -33.77 15.90 -17.79
C ASP A 118 -34.79 14.86 -17.32
N SER A 119 -35.93 14.88 -18.03
CA SER A 119 -36.80 13.78 -18.49
C SER A 119 -36.90 12.47 -17.71
#